data_AF-A0AAW0XUD5-F1
#
_entry.id   AF-A0AAW0XUD5-F1
#
_cell.length_a   1.000
_cell.length_b   1.000
_cell.length_c   1.000
_cell.angle_alpha   90.00
_cell.angle_beta   90.00
_cell.angle_gamma   90.00
#
_symmetry.space_group_name_H-M   'P 1'
#
loop_
_entity.id
_entity.type
_entity.pdbx_description
1 polymer ?
#
loop_
_entity_poly.entity_id
_entity_poly.type
_entity_poly.pdbx_seq_one_letter_code
_entity_poly.pdbx_strand_id
1 'polypeptide(L)'
;MALSVIRWGIPSLRGLSGRFLSSPTPILRPQVATIVSKTLRDKDYTRPKPYPYKTSNYGFLQAVFDKTTHRFDENSKIIVVDGPIAAGKTAFAKEIADELDMLYVPEANMDMYYINSYGYDLRQLDDRLPESTKSFDEKNFHQDPTHLNAAGFQFQMFRIRLEQYIDTLAHVLSTGQGVVMDRSVYSDFVFVEAMRKFGFLSKLKVCIMSAKSRLCQSCCDLIL
;
A
#
# COMPACT_ATOMS: atom_id res chain seq x y z
N MET A 1 -55.18 -26.88 -63.31
CA MET A 1 -55.32 -28.32 -63.58
C MET A 1 -54.47 -29.07 -62.58
N ALA A 2 -55.02 -30.12 -62.00
CA ALA A 2 -54.48 -30.86 -60.86
C ALA A 2 -53.34 -31.83 -61.24
N LEU A 3 -52.79 -32.46 -60.19
CA LEU A 3 -51.91 -33.65 -60.12
C LEU A 3 -50.41 -33.32 -60.10
N SER A 4 -49.56 -33.92 -59.26
CA SER A 4 -49.73 -34.99 -58.28
C SER A 4 -48.49 -35.13 -57.39
N VAL A 5 -48.74 -35.55 -56.15
CA VAL A 5 -47.87 -36.21 -55.16
C VAL A 5 -46.89 -37.21 -55.80
N ILE A 6 -45.64 -37.30 -55.31
CA ILE A 6 -44.93 -38.55 -54.95
C ILE A 6 -43.80 -38.24 -53.94
N ARG A 7 -43.82 -38.97 -52.82
CA ARG A 7 -42.88 -38.97 -51.70
C ARG A 7 -42.10 -40.29 -51.73
N TRP A 8 -40.79 -40.28 -51.93
CA TRP A 8 -39.85 -41.38 -51.64
C TRP A 8 -38.53 -40.68 -51.23
N GLY A 9 -38.03 -40.76 -50.00
CA GLY A 9 -37.42 -41.93 -49.36
C GLY A 9 -35.94 -41.60 -49.12
N ILE A 10 -35.50 -41.52 -47.84
CA ILE A 10 -34.08 -41.35 -47.45
C ILE A 10 -33.52 -42.77 -47.23
N PRO A 11 -32.27 -43.06 -47.63
CA PRO A 11 -31.30 -43.41 -46.59
C PRO A 11 -29.88 -42.87 -46.85
N SER A 12 -29.31 -42.29 -45.78
CA SER A 12 -27.91 -42.43 -45.34
C SER A 12 -26.79 -42.51 -46.41
N LEU A 13 -26.01 -41.43 -46.52
CA LEU A 13 -24.58 -41.50 -46.81
C LEU A 13 -23.81 -40.64 -45.80
N ARG A 14 -23.04 -41.33 -44.94
CA ARG A 14 -22.04 -40.74 -44.04
C ARG A 14 -20.94 -40.12 -44.89
N GLY A 15 -20.98 -38.80 -45.04
CA GLY A 15 -19.89 -38.00 -45.60
C GLY A 15 -18.98 -37.52 -44.48
N LEU A 16 -17.75 -38.05 -44.45
CA LEU A 16 -16.62 -37.58 -43.66
C LEU A 16 -16.32 -36.11 -43.98
N SER A 17 -16.92 -35.18 -43.25
CA SER A 17 -16.44 -33.79 -43.19
C SER A 17 -15.59 -33.64 -41.94
N GLY A 18 -14.28 -33.83 -42.12
CA GLY A 18 -13.30 -33.49 -41.10
C GLY A 18 -13.36 -31.98 -40.83
N ARG A 19 -14.05 -31.60 -39.75
CA ARG A 19 -13.90 -30.26 -39.18
C ARG A 19 -12.50 -30.16 -38.61
N PHE A 20 -11.60 -29.52 -39.35
CA PHE A 20 -10.35 -29.04 -38.79
C PHE A 20 -10.69 -27.90 -37.82
N LEU A 21 -10.91 -28.23 -36.55
CA LEU A 21 -10.98 -27.26 -35.48
C LEU A 21 -9.54 -26.74 -35.29
N SER A 22 -9.24 -25.55 -35.82
CA SER A 22 -8.03 -24.85 -35.43
C SER A 22 -8.10 -24.60 -33.93
N SER A 23 -7.19 -25.23 -33.18
CA SER A 23 -7.00 -24.90 -31.77
C SER A 23 -6.67 -23.41 -31.66
N PRO A 24 -7.30 -22.63 -30.77
CA PRO A 24 -6.88 -21.27 -30.52
C PRO A 24 -5.45 -21.34 -29.99
N THR A 25 -4.48 -20.88 -30.78
CA THR A 25 -3.12 -20.65 -30.30
C THR A 25 -3.22 -19.69 -29.11
N PRO A 26 -2.75 -20.06 -27.91
CA PRO A 26 -2.73 -19.11 -26.81
C PRO A 26 -1.87 -17.92 -27.25
N ILE A 27 -2.46 -16.74 -27.22
CA ILE A 27 -1.75 -15.49 -27.48
C ILE A 27 -0.67 -15.42 -26.39
N LEU A 28 0.58 -15.66 -26.76
CA LEU A 28 1.75 -15.37 -25.94
C LEU A 28 1.77 -13.86 -25.71
N ARG A 29 1.12 -13.41 -24.64
CA ARG A 29 1.33 -12.04 -24.16
C ARG A 29 2.78 -11.98 -23.71
N PRO A 30 3.64 -11.16 -24.33
CA PRO A 30 4.97 -10.96 -23.80
C PRO A 30 4.83 -10.53 -22.34
N GLN A 31 5.58 -11.18 -21.45
CA GLN A 31 5.62 -10.78 -20.06
C GLN A 31 6.26 -9.39 -20.00
N VAL A 32 5.45 -8.35 -19.91
CA VAL A 32 5.92 -6.98 -19.72
C VAL A 32 6.33 -6.86 -18.26
N ALA A 33 7.64 -6.90 -17.99
CA ALA A 33 8.15 -6.55 -16.68
C ALA A 33 7.87 -5.07 -16.43
N THR A 34 7.22 -4.75 -15.32
CA THR A 34 6.90 -3.35 -14.94
C THR A 34 7.86 -2.81 -13.89
N ILE A 35 8.91 -3.57 -13.53
CA ILE A 35 9.94 -3.24 -12.55
C ILE A 35 11.27 -3.80 -13.08
N VAL A 36 12.33 -2.99 -12.99
CA VAL A 36 13.67 -3.33 -13.48
C VAL A 36 14.66 -3.28 -12.32
N SER A 37 15.47 -4.33 -12.15
CA SER A 37 16.53 -4.34 -11.15
C SER A 37 17.66 -3.39 -11.53
N LYS A 38 18.45 -2.95 -10.55
CA LYS A 38 19.63 -2.09 -10.76
C LYS A 38 20.61 -2.66 -11.78
N THR A 39 20.73 -3.99 -11.87
CA THR A 39 21.63 -4.67 -12.81
C THR A 39 21.15 -4.65 -14.26
N LEU A 40 19.83 -4.56 -14.46
CA LEU A 40 19.18 -4.58 -15.77
C LEU A 40 18.88 -3.18 -16.31
N ARG A 41 18.95 -2.15 -15.46
CA ARG A 41 18.71 -0.76 -15.84
C ARG A 41 19.87 -0.20 -16.67
N ASP A 42 19.56 0.71 -17.58
CA ASP A 42 20.57 1.42 -18.37
C ASP A 42 21.56 2.15 -17.45
N LYS A 43 22.85 1.85 -17.60
CA LYS A 43 23.92 2.40 -16.74
C LYS A 43 24.06 3.92 -16.84
N ASP A 44 23.60 4.48 -17.96
CA ASP A 44 23.67 5.92 -18.25
C ASP A 44 22.40 6.68 -17.82
N TYR A 45 21.41 5.99 -17.27
CA TYR A 45 20.16 6.64 -16.85
C TYR A 45 20.38 7.48 -15.58
N THR A 46 20.32 8.79 -15.74
CA THR A 46 20.32 9.75 -14.64
C THR A 46 18.92 10.31 -14.41
N ARG A 47 18.44 10.23 -13.17
CA ARG A 47 17.13 10.77 -12.81
C ARG A 47 17.11 12.30 -12.96
N PRO A 48 15.99 12.89 -13.41
CA PRO A 48 15.84 14.33 -13.44
C PRO A 48 15.92 14.92 -12.02
N LYS A 49 16.27 16.21 -11.93
CA LYS A 49 16.43 16.88 -10.64
C LYS A 49 15.09 16.84 -9.86
N PRO A 50 15.09 16.35 -8.61
CA PRO A 50 13.88 16.25 -7.81
C PRO A 50 13.36 17.62 -7.37
N TYR A 51 12.05 17.73 -7.21
CA TYR A 51 11.44 18.91 -6.58
C TYR A 51 11.71 18.90 -5.05
N PRO A 52 12.13 20.03 -4.45
CA PRO A 52 12.45 20.10 -3.02
C PRO A 52 11.19 20.17 -2.15
N TYR A 53 10.49 19.04 -2.02
CA TYR A 53 9.20 18.94 -1.32
C TYR A 53 9.24 19.17 0.20
N LYS A 54 10.42 19.08 0.82
CA LYS A 54 10.58 19.32 2.28
C LYS A 54 10.62 20.81 2.64
N THR A 55 11.06 21.66 1.72
CA THR A 55 11.30 23.09 1.97
C THR A 55 10.33 24.00 1.23
N SER A 56 9.76 23.53 0.13
CA SER A 56 8.95 24.34 -0.78
C SER A 56 7.56 23.76 -0.93
N ASN A 57 6.56 24.63 -0.82
CA ASN A 57 5.16 24.27 -1.00
C ASN A 57 4.82 24.17 -2.48
N TYR A 58 4.10 23.11 -2.84
CA TYR A 58 3.61 22.90 -4.19
C TYR A 58 2.25 23.59 -4.37
N GLY A 59 2.26 24.76 -5.02
CA GLY A 59 1.06 25.56 -5.26
C GLY A 59 0.40 25.28 -6.61
N PHE A 60 -0.77 25.89 -6.84
CA PHE A 60 -1.53 25.76 -8.08
C PHE A 60 -0.74 26.21 -9.33
N LEU A 61 0.00 27.32 -9.24
CA LEU A 61 0.83 27.80 -10.35
C LEU A 61 1.93 26.78 -10.69
N GLN A 62 2.65 26.27 -9.68
CA GLN A 62 3.60 25.17 -9.88
C GLN A 62 2.94 23.95 -10.50
N ALA A 63 1.71 23.60 -10.11
CA ALA A 63 0.99 22.45 -10.66
C ALA A 63 0.71 22.56 -12.17
N VAL A 64 0.52 23.79 -12.68
CA VAL A 64 0.34 24.04 -14.10
C VAL A 64 1.66 23.97 -14.87
N PHE A 65 2.75 24.48 -14.28
CA PHE A 65 4.06 24.55 -14.95
C PHE A 65 4.91 23.27 -14.83
N ASP A 66 4.84 22.58 -13.70
CA ASP A 66 5.68 21.43 -13.35
C ASP A 66 4.84 20.15 -13.28
N LYS A 67 4.56 19.52 -14.42
CA LYS A 67 3.88 18.21 -14.41
C LYS A 67 4.81 17.14 -13.83
N THR A 68 4.39 16.44 -12.78
CA THR A 68 5.20 15.39 -12.11
C THR A 68 5.54 14.19 -13.00
N THR A 69 4.78 13.97 -14.08
CA THR A 69 4.88 12.79 -14.95
C THR A 69 6.23 12.60 -15.62
N HIS A 70 6.98 13.67 -15.89
CA HIS A 70 8.30 13.57 -16.55
C HIS A 70 9.37 12.94 -15.67
N ARG A 71 9.14 12.86 -14.35
CA ARG A 71 10.06 12.25 -13.40
C ARG A 71 9.79 10.76 -13.20
N PHE A 72 8.62 10.28 -13.61
CA PHE A 72 8.25 8.89 -13.42
C PHE A 72 9.01 7.97 -14.36
N ASP A 73 9.45 6.88 -13.78
CA ASP A 73 10.06 5.74 -14.44
C ASP A 73 9.29 4.47 -14.08
N GLU A 74 9.65 3.34 -14.68
CA GLU A 74 9.04 2.03 -14.43
C GLU A 74 9.10 1.65 -12.93
N ASN A 75 10.20 2.02 -12.27
CA ASN A 75 10.44 1.81 -10.84
C ASN A 75 9.77 2.86 -9.92
N SER A 76 8.96 3.79 -10.42
CA SER A 76 8.22 4.75 -9.58
C SER A 76 6.99 4.10 -8.94
N LYS A 77 7.20 3.06 -8.12
CA LYS A 77 6.14 2.32 -7.44
C LYS A 77 6.35 2.30 -5.93
N ILE A 78 5.25 2.22 -5.19
CA ILE A 78 5.28 1.99 -3.75
C ILE A 78 5.09 0.49 -3.52
N ILE A 79 6.09 -0.14 -2.91
CA ILE A 79 6.08 -1.55 -2.53
C ILE A 79 5.89 -1.62 -1.02
N VAL A 80 4.81 -2.27 -0.59
CA VAL A 80 4.52 -2.49 0.82
C VAL A 80 4.90 -3.92 1.18
N VAL A 81 5.77 -4.07 2.17
CA VAL A 81 6.13 -5.38 2.73
C VAL A 81 5.30 -5.65 3.97
N ASP A 82 4.37 -6.60 3.85
CA ASP A 82 3.42 -6.97 4.91
C ASP A 82 3.66 -8.38 5.45
N GLY A 83 3.20 -8.62 6.69
CA GLY A 83 3.25 -9.95 7.31
C GLY A 83 3.09 -9.92 8.84
N PRO A 84 3.28 -11.05 9.52
CA PRO A 84 3.20 -11.11 10.99
C PRO A 84 4.38 -10.42 11.67
N ILE A 85 4.25 -10.16 12.97
CA ILE A 85 5.31 -9.57 13.80
C ILE A 85 6.48 -10.57 13.88
N ALA A 86 7.72 -10.07 13.90
CA ALA A 86 8.95 -10.86 13.98
C ALA A 86 9.29 -11.77 12.78
N ALA A 87 8.62 -11.60 11.63
CA ALA A 87 8.93 -12.35 10.40
C ALA A 87 10.22 -11.92 9.66
N GLY A 88 11.03 -11.03 10.23
CA GLY A 88 12.27 -10.55 9.59
C GLY A 88 12.07 -9.62 8.38
N LYS A 89 10.87 -9.03 8.23
CA LYS A 89 10.50 -8.18 7.08
C LYS A 89 11.41 -6.99 6.84
N THR A 90 11.91 -6.39 7.92
CA THR A 90 12.79 -5.22 7.85
C THR A 90 14.11 -5.51 7.12
N ALA A 91 14.63 -6.74 7.20
CA ALA A 91 15.83 -7.13 6.47
C ALA A 91 15.52 -7.31 4.98
N PHE A 92 14.45 -8.05 4.69
CA PHE A 92 13.98 -8.28 3.32
C PHE A 92 13.62 -6.99 2.58
N ALA A 93 12.96 -6.05 3.24
CA ALA A 93 12.58 -4.77 2.66
C ALA A 93 13.80 -3.90 2.30
N LYS A 94 14.88 -3.98 3.10
CA LYS A 94 16.15 -3.30 2.79
C LYS A 94 16.84 -3.93 1.59
N GLU A 95 16.92 -5.26 1.53
CA GLU A 95 17.49 -5.98 0.40
C GLU A 95 16.77 -5.64 -0.91
N ILE A 96 15.43 -5.62 -0.91
CA ILE A 96 14.64 -5.20 -2.08
C ILE A 96 14.92 -3.75 -2.46
N ALA A 97 14.97 -2.84 -1.48
CA ALA A 97 15.23 -1.43 -1.74
C ALA A 97 16.60 -1.22 -2.40
N ASP A 98 17.62 -1.95 -1.94
CA ASP A 98 18.98 -1.90 -2.47
C ASP A 98 19.08 -2.50 -3.89
N GLU A 99 18.38 -3.60 -4.16
CA GLU A 99 18.35 -4.24 -5.49
C GLU A 99 17.60 -3.42 -6.54
N LEU A 100 16.53 -2.73 -6.14
CA LEU A 100 15.67 -1.94 -7.04
C LEU A 100 16.05 -0.46 -7.12
N ASP A 101 17.04 -0.01 -6.33
CA ASP A 101 17.43 1.40 -6.20
C ASP A 101 16.24 2.29 -5.77
N MET A 102 15.51 1.81 -4.77
CA MET A 102 14.33 2.45 -4.17
C MET A 102 14.64 2.97 -2.77
N LEU A 103 13.89 3.95 -2.30
CA LEU A 103 14.03 4.44 -0.94
C LEU A 103 13.39 3.45 0.04
N TYR A 104 14.13 3.01 1.04
CA TYR A 104 13.58 2.25 2.16
C TYR A 104 12.99 3.19 3.23
N VAL A 105 11.73 2.95 3.60
CA VAL A 105 11.04 3.65 4.69
C VAL A 105 10.80 2.66 5.83
N PRO A 106 11.32 2.94 7.04
CA PRO A 106 11.21 2.02 8.16
C PRO A 106 9.79 1.95 8.73
N GLU A 107 9.52 0.88 9.47
CA GLU A 107 8.24 0.68 10.15
C GLU A 107 7.88 1.87 11.07
N ALA A 108 6.60 2.27 11.05
CA ALA A 108 6.06 3.23 12.00
C ALA A 108 6.24 2.75 13.44
N ASN A 109 6.88 3.58 14.26
CA ASN A 109 7.05 3.36 15.68
C ASN A 109 6.46 4.57 16.45
N MET A 110 5.95 4.32 17.65
CA MET A 110 5.47 5.37 18.57
C MET A 110 6.56 6.37 18.95
N ASP A 111 7.83 5.99 18.84
CA ASP A 111 8.97 6.91 19.02
C ASP A 111 8.87 8.14 18.10
N MET A 112 8.31 7.99 16.90
CA MET A 112 8.11 9.11 15.96
C MET A 112 7.08 10.14 16.45
N TYR A 113 6.18 9.72 17.34
CA TYR A 113 5.16 10.58 17.94
C TYR A 113 5.62 11.19 19.27
N TYR A 114 6.31 10.40 20.10
CA TYR A 114 6.73 10.85 21.43
C TYR A 114 8.00 11.70 21.44
N ILE A 115 8.89 11.52 20.46
CA ILE A 115 10.10 12.30 20.33
C ILE A 115 9.78 13.56 19.51
N ASN A 116 9.82 14.72 20.18
CA ASN A 116 9.65 16.00 19.52
C ASN A 116 10.81 16.29 18.55
N SER A 117 10.60 17.24 17.63
CA SER A 117 11.65 17.75 16.73
C SER A 117 12.88 18.31 17.46
N TYR A 118 12.71 18.79 18.70
CA TYR A 118 13.80 19.25 19.57
C TYR A 118 14.55 18.11 20.28
N GLY A 119 14.15 16.85 20.08
CA GLY A 119 14.74 15.68 20.73
C GLY A 119 14.27 15.44 22.17
N TYR A 120 13.22 16.13 22.62
CA TYR A 120 12.62 15.91 23.94
C TYR A 120 11.62 14.75 23.88
N ASP A 121 11.79 13.77 24.77
CA ASP A 121 10.90 12.61 24.89
C ASP A 121 9.75 12.92 25.86
N LEU A 122 8.52 12.89 25.34
CA LEU A 122 7.30 13.14 26.10
C LEU A 122 7.06 12.10 27.21
N ARG A 123 7.62 10.89 27.10
CA ARG A 123 7.48 9.83 28.11
C ARG A 123 8.08 10.21 29.45
N GLN A 124 9.07 11.11 29.47
CA GLN A 124 9.68 11.61 30.71
C GLN A 124 8.69 12.43 31.56
N LEU A 125 7.56 12.85 31.00
CA LEU A 125 6.55 13.63 31.70
C LEU A 125 5.47 12.74 32.36
N ASP A 126 5.51 11.41 32.18
CA ASP A 126 4.46 10.51 32.64
C ASP A 126 4.23 10.53 34.15
N ASP A 127 5.28 10.78 34.96
CA ASP A 127 5.17 10.91 36.42
C ASP A 127 4.27 12.08 36.86
N ARG A 128 4.14 13.10 36.01
CA ARG A 128 3.34 14.29 36.28
C ARG A 128 1.93 14.21 35.70
N LEU A 129 1.64 13.20 34.88
CA LEU A 129 0.38 13.07 34.15
C LEU A 129 -0.57 12.09 34.86
N PRO A 130 -1.89 12.34 34.83
CA PRO A 130 -2.87 11.36 35.29
C PRO A 130 -2.84 10.12 34.38
N GLU A 131 -3.21 8.97 34.93
CA GLU A 131 -3.15 7.65 34.25
C GLU A 131 -3.84 7.63 32.87
N SER A 132 -4.93 8.38 32.72
CA SER A 132 -5.68 8.49 31.48
C SER A 132 -4.92 9.17 30.33
N THR A 133 -3.87 9.96 30.62
CA THR A 133 -3.09 10.70 29.61
C THR A 133 -1.63 10.31 29.58
N LYS A 134 -1.23 9.28 30.32
CA LYS A 134 0.14 8.75 30.25
C LYS A 134 0.46 8.18 28.87
N SER A 135 1.73 8.24 28.52
CA SER A 135 2.23 7.61 27.31
C SER A 135 1.91 6.11 27.31
N PHE A 136 1.56 5.59 26.14
CA PHE A 136 1.16 4.20 25.99
C PHE A 136 1.76 3.64 24.71
N ASP A 137 2.81 2.85 24.89
CA ASP A 137 3.59 2.24 23.82
C ASP A 137 3.14 0.81 23.51
N GLU A 138 3.75 0.23 22.48
CA GLU A 138 3.67 -1.20 22.15
C GLU A 138 4.06 -2.09 23.35
N LYS A 139 5.12 -1.72 24.09
CA LYS A 139 5.57 -2.47 25.27
C LYS A 139 4.51 -2.48 26.36
N ASN A 140 3.86 -1.34 26.60
CA ASN A 140 2.80 -1.20 27.59
C ASN A 140 1.55 -1.97 27.14
N PHE A 141 1.24 -1.94 25.84
CA PHE A 141 0.16 -2.74 25.25
C PHE A 141 0.37 -4.25 25.43
N HIS A 142 1.60 -4.73 25.31
CA HIS A 142 1.92 -6.14 25.55
C HIS A 142 1.79 -6.56 27.03
N GLN A 143 1.98 -5.63 27.97
CA GLN A 143 1.85 -5.89 29.41
C GLN A 143 0.39 -5.84 29.87
N ASP A 144 -0.34 -4.79 29.49
CA ASP A 144 -1.77 -4.62 29.79
C ASP A 144 -2.56 -4.19 28.55
N PRO A 145 -3.08 -5.14 27.77
CA PRO A 145 -3.87 -4.83 26.58
C PRO A 145 -5.28 -4.33 26.90
N THR A 146 -5.73 -4.44 28.16
CA THR A 146 -7.06 -3.99 28.61
C THR A 146 -7.06 -2.56 29.16
N HIS A 147 -5.91 -1.91 29.18
CA HIS A 147 -5.77 -0.54 29.64
C HIS A 147 -6.66 0.44 28.86
N LEU A 148 -7.13 1.48 29.53
CA LEU A 148 -8.02 2.50 28.94
C LEU A 148 -7.42 3.14 27.67
N ASN A 149 -6.10 3.29 27.64
CA ASN A 149 -5.35 3.93 26.56
C ASN A 149 -5.01 2.99 25.39
N ALA A 150 -5.31 1.69 25.48
CA ALA A 150 -5.02 0.72 24.39
C ALA A 150 -5.69 1.12 23.06
N ALA A 151 -6.92 1.62 23.13
CA ALA A 151 -7.62 2.12 21.95
C ALA A 151 -7.04 3.44 21.40
N GLY A 152 -6.51 4.29 22.30
CA GLY A 152 -5.83 5.53 21.92
C GLY A 152 -4.52 5.23 21.19
N PHE A 153 -3.75 4.28 21.70
CA PHE A 153 -2.52 3.80 21.09
C PHE A 153 -2.74 3.28 19.66
N GLN A 154 -3.74 2.43 19.46
CA GLN A 154 -4.02 1.93 18.12
C GLN A 154 -4.43 3.06 17.15
N PHE A 155 -5.14 4.07 17.64
CA PHE A 155 -5.46 5.25 16.83
C PHE A 155 -4.22 6.10 16.49
N GLN A 156 -3.30 6.30 17.43
CA GLN A 156 -2.05 7.02 17.17
C GLN A 156 -1.16 6.25 16.19
N MET A 157 -1.05 4.94 16.35
CA MET A 157 -0.29 4.10 15.43
C MET A 157 -0.84 4.17 14.00
N PHE A 158 -2.17 4.14 13.85
CA PHE A 158 -2.83 4.37 12.55
C PHE A 158 -2.47 5.73 11.96
N ARG A 159 -2.50 6.79 12.79
CA ARG A 159 -2.16 8.14 12.37
C ARG A 159 -0.71 8.26 11.90
N ILE A 160 0.26 7.69 12.62
CA ILE A 160 1.68 7.74 12.24
C ILE A 160 1.89 7.01 10.91
N ARG A 161 1.28 5.83 10.71
CA ARG A 161 1.36 5.10 9.43
C ARG A 161 0.77 5.91 8.28
N LEU A 162 -0.29 6.66 8.52
CA LEU A 162 -0.87 7.54 7.53
C LEU A 162 0.07 8.71 7.17
N GLU A 163 0.64 9.37 8.18
CA GLU A 163 1.59 10.47 7.98
C GLU A 163 2.80 9.97 7.17
N GLN A 164 3.37 8.82 7.53
CA GLN A 164 4.43 8.17 6.75
C GLN A 164 4.01 7.87 5.31
N TYR A 165 2.81 7.33 5.09
CA TYR A 165 2.33 7.02 3.75
C TYR A 165 2.19 8.28 2.88
N ILE A 166 1.68 9.37 3.45
CA ILE A 166 1.62 10.69 2.77
C ILE A 166 3.02 11.18 2.41
N ASP A 167 4.00 11.04 3.31
CA ASP A 167 5.39 11.40 3.04
C ASP A 167 6.00 10.56 1.91
N THR A 168 5.66 9.26 1.83
CA THR A 168 6.10 8.39 0.74
C THR A 168 5.50 8.80 -0.60
N LEU A 169 4.21 9.16 -0.63
CA LEU A 169 3.55 9.67 -1.84
C LEU A 169 4.21 10.98 -2.28
N ALA A 170 4.46 11.91 -1.37
CA ALA A 170 5.15 13.16 -1.67
C ALA A 170 6.55 12.89 -2.25
N HIS A 171 7.28 11.91 -1.71
CA HIS A 171 8.59 11.51 -2.24
C HIS A 171 8.50 10.97 -3.66
N VAL A 172 7.59 10.01 -3.93
CA VAL A 172 7.43 9.40 -5.26
C VAL A 172 7.02 10.46 -6.30
N LEU A 173 6.05 11.31 -5.98
CA LEU A 173 5.55 12.34 -6.89
C LEU A 173 6.60 13.42 -7.21
N SER A 174 7.49 13.72 -6.26
CA SER A 174 8.49 14.79 -6.40
C SER A 174 9.79 14.33 -7.05
N THR A 175 10.19 13.08 -6.79
CA THR A 175 11.49 12.53 -7.22
C THR A 175 11.38 11.53 -8.36
N GLY A 176 10.24 10.86 -8.50
CA GLY A 176 10.08 9.67 -9.34
C GLY A 176 10.78 8.43 -8.79
N GLN A 177 11.32 8.46 -7.57
CA GLN A 177 11.90 7.28 -6.94
C GLN A 177 10.82 6.42 -6.29
N GLY A 178 10.83 5.12 -6.63
CA GLY A 178 10.03 4.13 -5.92
C GLY A 178 10.43 4.03 -4.45
N VAL A 179 9.48 3.57 -3.64
CA VAL A 179 9.64 3.47 -2.19
C VAL A 179 9.25 2.07 -1.76
N VAL A 180 10.09 1.46 -0.92
CA VAL A 180 9.78 0.21 -0.23
C VAL A 180 9.52 0.56 1.23
N MET A 181 8.36 0.19 1.76
CA MET A 181 8.00 0.49 3.15
C MET A 181 7.49 -0.72 3.92
N ASP A 182 7.79 -0.76 5.22
CA ASP A 182 7.34 -1.80 6.13
C ASP A 182 5.97 -1.47 6.72
N ARG A 183 4.97 -2.26 6.29
CA ARG A 183 3.54 -2.10 6.60
C ARG A 183 2.94 -0.78 6.11
N SER A 184 1.65 -0.83 5.79
CA SER A 184 0.89 0.34 5.34
C SER A 184 -0.34 0.59 6.22
N VAL A 185 -1.05 1.68 5.91
CA VAL A 185 -2.34 2.04 6.51
C VAL A 185 -3.36 0.91 6.34
N TYR A 186 -3.30 0.16 5.24
CA TYR A 186 -4.25 -0.92 4.93
C TYR A 186 -4.09 -2.12 5.85
N SER A 187 -2.88 -2.37 6.33
CA SER A 187 -2.55 -3.50 7.21
C SER A 187 -3.04 -3.30 8.64
N ASP A 188 -3.36 -2.06 9.03
CA ASP A 188 -3.79 -1.74 10.40
C ASP A 188 -5.13 -2.39 10.78
N PHE A 189 -5.99 -2.60 9.78
CA PHE A 189 -7.31 -3.19 9.99
C PHE A 189 -7.24 -4.58 10.63
N VAL A 190 -6.22 -5.38 10.29
CA VAL A 190 -6.02 -6.73 10.85
C VAL A 190 -5.77 -6.65 12.37
N PHE A 191 -5.03 -5.65 12.84
CA PHE A 191 -4.78 -5.46 14.27
C PHE A 191 -6.04 -5.03 15.01
N VAL A 192 -6.83 -4.12 14.43
CA VAL A 192 -8.12 -3.70 15.01
C VAL A 192 -9.09 -4.88 15.10
N GLU A 193 -9.16 -5.71 14.07
CA GLU A 193 -9.99 -6.91 14.08
C GLU A 193 -9.53 -7.92 15.13
N ALA A 194 -8.22 -8.15 15.26
CA ALA A 194 -7.66 -9.03 16.27
C ALA A 194 -8.02 -8.52 17.67
N MET A 195 -7.80 -7.23 17.98
CA MET A 195 -8.15 -6.66 19.28
C MET A 195 -9.65 -6.72 19.59
N ARG A 196 -10.50 -6.59 18.57
CA ARG A 196 -11.95 -6.77 18.72
C ARG A 196 -12.29 -8.22 19.08
N LYS A 197 -11.63 -9.20 18.47
CA LYS A 197 -11.84 -10.63 18.77
C LYS A 197 -11.42 -10.98 20.20
N PHE A 198 -10.34 -10.39 20.69
CA PHE A 198 -9.86 -10.57 22.07
C PHE A 198 -10.58 -9.70 23.11
N GLY A 199 -11.47 -8.80 22.68
CA GLY A 199 -12.28 -7.98 23.59
C GLY A 199 -11.58 -6.74 24.16
N PHE A 200 -10.41 -6.35 23.63
CA PHE A 200 -9.67 -5.15 24.07
C PHE A 200 -10.35 -3.85 23.59
N LEU A 201 -11.09 -3.91 22.48
CA LEU A 201 -11.81 -2.76 21.93
C LEU A 201 -13.33 -2.97 21.97
N SER A 202 -14.05 -1.94 22.44
CA SER A 202 -15.50 -1.89 22.36
C SER A 202 -15.98 -1.64 20.92
N LYS A 203 -17.20 -2.10 20.60
CA LYS A 203 -17.80 -1.93 19.25
C LYS A 203 -17.82 -0.48 18.77
N LEU A 204 -18.06 0.46 19.69
CA LEU A 204 -18.08 1.89 19.38
C LEU A 204 -16.71 2.39 18.92
N LYS A 205 -15.64 2.00 19.62
CA LYS A 205 -14.27 2.40 19.27
C LYS A 205 -13.85 1.82 17.91
N VAL A 206 -14.20 0.58 17.64
CA VAL A 206 -13.98 -0.05 16.32
C VAL A 206 -14.73 0.68 15.21
N CYS A 207 -15.99 1.08 15.44
CA CYS A 207 -16.78 1.82 14.47
C CYS A 207 -16.12 3.16 14.09
N ILE A 208 -15.68 3.93 15.09
CA ILE A 208 -14.99 5.22 14.87
C ILE A 208 -13.69 5.02 14.07
N MET A 209 -12.91 4.01 14.42
CA MET A 209 -11.66 3.70 13.72
C MET A 209 -11.90 3.26 12.28
N SER A 210 -12.90 2.39 12.06
CA SER A 210 -13.27 1.91 10.71
C SER A 210 -13.89 3.00 9.83
N ALA A 211 -14.59 3.97 10.43
CA ALA A 211 -15.11 5.12 9.70
C ALA A 211 -13.98 6.08 9.28
N LYS A 212 -13.03 6.35 10.19
CA LYS A 212 -11.87 7.19 9.89
C LYS A 212 -10.93 6.56 8.86
N SER A 213 -10.69 5.26 8.95
CA SER A 213 -9.85 4.56 7.97
C SER A 213 -10.47 4.60 6.58
N ARG A 214 -11.79 4.41 6.45
CA ARG A 214 -12.52 4.58 5.19
C ARG A 214 -12.46 5.99 4.64
N LEU A 215 -12.67 7.00 5.49
CA LEU A 215 -12.59 8.40 5.07
C LEU A 215 -11.19 8.71 4.51
N CYS A 216 -10.16 8.24 5.20
CA CYS A 216 -8.78 8.41 4.81
C CYS A 216 -8.44 7.68 3.51
N GLN A 217 -8.96 6.47 3.34
CA GLN A 217 -8.81 5.69 2.11
C GLN A 217 -9.48 6.39 0.92
N SER A 218 -10.71 6.89 1.09
CA SER A 218 -11.36 7.70 0.07
C SER A 218 -10.59 8.98 -0.26
N CYS A 219 -9.91 9.61 0.71
CA CYS A 219 -9.03 10.74 0.42
C CYS A 219 -7.78 10.33 -0.37
N CYS A 220 -7.17 9.19 -0.05
CA CYS A 220 -6.01 8.70 -0.81
C CYS A 220 -6.40 8.29 -2.24
N ASP A 221 -7.56 7.65 -2.42
CA ASP A 221 -8.10 7.26 -3.72
C ASP A 221 -8.51 8.48 -4.57
N LEU A 222 -8.74 9.65 -3.94
CA LEU A 222 -9.00 10.92 -4.63
C LEU A 222 -7.72 11.63 -5.09
N ILE A 223 -6.57 11.27 -4.50
CA ILE A 223 -5.26 11.89 -4.78
C ILE A 223 -4.51 11.12 -5.88
N LEU A 224 -4.80 9.83 -6.07
CA LEU A 224 -4.25 8.95 -7.12
C LEU A 224 -5.14 8.93 -8.37
#